data_AF-A0A259ENW2-F1
#
_entry.id   AF-A0A259ENW2-F1
#
_cell.length_a   1.000
_cell.length_b   1.000
_cell.length_c   1.000
_cell.angle_alpha   90.00
_cell.angle_beta   90.00
_cell.angle_gamma   90.00
#
_symmetry.space_group_name_H-M   'P 1'
#
loop_
_entity.id
_entity.type
_entity.pdbx_description
1 polymer ?
#
loop_
_entity_poly.entity_id
_entity_poly.type
_entity_poly.pdbx_seq_one_letter_code
_entity_poly.pdbx_strand_id
1 'polypeptide(L)' 'MNTSMTMLSHIRDMLPGSNLLNISEEAAKSLQISSIGSDSRQVQAGELFVALSGERFDAH' A
#
# COMPACT_ATOMS: atom_id res chain seq x y z
N MET A 1 -12.81 5.57 -13.05
CA MET A 1 -11.46 6.06 -12.69
C MET A 1 -10.50 4.96 -13.12
N ASN A 2 -9.52 5.27 -13.99
CA ASN A 2 -8.58 4.27 -14.50
C ASN A 2 -7.55 3.99 -13.39
N THR A 3 -7.73 2.92 -12.63
CA THR A 3 -6.77 2.53 -11.59
C THR A 3 -5.53 1.97 -12.28
N SER A 4 -4.48 2.78 -12.37
CA SER A 4 -3.19 2.31 -12.89
C SER A 4 -2.62 1.30 -11.90
N MET A 5 -2.50 0.05 -12.33
CA MET A 5 -1.77 -0.98 -11.58
C MET A 5 -0.34 -0.50 -11.33
N THR A 6 0.16 -0.68 -10.12
CA THR A 6 1.53 -0.34 -9.74
C THR A 6 2.21 -1.50 -9.02
N MET A 7 3.52 -1.44 -8.84
CA MET A 7 4.28 -2.47 -8.12
C MET A 7 4.63 -1.97 -6.72
N LEU A 8 4.70 -2.87 -5.74
CA LEU A 8 5.06 -2.48 -4.37
C LEU A 8 6.44 -1.79 -4.33
N SER A 9 7.40 -2.23 -5.15
CA SER A 9 8.70 -1.57 -5.28
C SER A 9 8.59 -0.11 -5.73
N HIS A 10 7.66 0.21 -6.63
CA HIS A 10 7.48 1.59 -7.10
C HIS A 10 6.90 2.48 -5.99
N ILE A 11 5.96 1.95 -5.21
CA ILE A 11 5.40 2.66 -4.04
C ILE A 11 6.50 2.91 -3.00
N ARG A 12 7.42 1.96 -2.82
CA ARG A 12 8.58 2.09 -1.95
C ARG A 12 9.48 3.25 -2.38
N ASP A 13 9.78 3.39 -3.67
CA ASP A 13 10.53 4.53 -4.23
C ASP A 13 9.82 5.87 -4.00
N MET A 14 8.48 5.89 -4.06
CA MET A 14 7.68 7.09 -3.79
C MET A 14 7.59 7.47 -2.30
N LEU A 15 7.88 6.53 -1.40
CA LEU A 15 7.80 6.71 0.05
C LEU A 15 9.20 6.53 0.68
N PRO A 16 10.14 7.46 0.44
CA PRO A 16 11.48 7.38 1.00
C PRO A 16 11.40 7.32 2.52
N GLY A 17 12.11 6.36 3.13
CA GLY A 17 12.12 6.16 4.58
C GLY A 17 11.03 5.23 5.13
N SER A 18 10.13 4.67 4.30
CA SER A 18 9.27 3.53 4.71
C SER A 18 10.11 2.27 5.04
N ASN A 19 9.51 1.16 5.45
CA ASN A 19 10.20 -0.13 5.56
C ASN A 19 9.31 -1.24 5.02
N LEU A 20 9.91 -2.18 4.29
CA LEU A 20 9.22 -3.40 3.88
C LEU A 20 9.35 -4.42 5.01
N LEU A 21 8.23 -4.94 5.49
CA LEU A 21 8.17 -5.94 6.56
C LEU A 21 7.68 -7.26 5.97
N ASN A 22 8.29 -8.37 6.39
CA ASN A 22 7.94 -9.73 5.95
C ASN A 22 7.98 -9.95 4.41
N ILE A 23 8.66 -9.08 3.66
CA ILE A 23 8.84 -9.21 2.22
C ILE A 23 10.24 -8.76 1.81
N SER A 24 10.88 -9.54 0.94
CA SER A 24 12.18 -9.20 0.36
C SER A 24 12.01 -8.15 -0.76
N GLU A 25 13.05 -7.36 -1.02
CA GLU A 25 13.01 -6.34 -2.09
C GLU A 25 12.74 -6.94 -3.49
N GLU A 26 13.25 -8.14 -3.75
CA GLU A 26 12.98 -8.89 -4.99
C GLU A 26 11.51 -9.28 -5.14
N ALA A 27 10.84 -9.65 -4.03
CA ALA A 27 9.42 -9.99 -4.04
C ALA A 27 8.54 -8.73 -4.15
N ALA A 28 8.99 -7.60 -3.60
CA ALA A 28 8.31 -6.32 -3.78
C ALA A 28 8.28 -5.86 -5.25
N LYS A 29 9.28 -6.25 -6.05
CA LYS A 29 9.32 -5.98 -7.50
C LYS A 29 8.36 -6.83 -8.32
N SER A 30 7.85 -7.94 -7.77
CA SER A 30 6.88 -8.80 -8.45
C SER A 30 5.46 -8.70 -7.87
N LEU A 31 5.30 -8.08 -6.69
CA LEU A 31 4.00 -7.85 -6.08
C LEU A 31 3.26 -6.68 -6.74
N GLN A 32 2.15 -6.99 -7.40
CA GLN A 32 1.26 -6.01 -8.02
C GLN A 32 0.24 -5.47 -7.01
N ILE A 33 0.03 -4.15 -7.05
CA ILE A 33 -0.98 -3.43 -6.30
C ILE A 33 -2.03 -2.93 -7.29
N SER A 34 -3.26 -3.39 -7.08
CA SER A 34 -4.40 -3.15 -7.96
C SER A 34 -5.11 -1.82 -7.69
N SER A 35 -5.09 -1.39 -6.42
CA SER A 35 -5.70 -0.15 -5.95
C SER A 35 -5.04 0.30 -4.65
N ILE A 36 -5.25 1.57 -4.27
CA ILE A 36 -4.80 2.15 -3.01
C ILE A 36 -6.03 2.76 -2.32
N GLY A 37 -6.26 2.42 -1.06
CA GLY A 37 -7.42 2.89 -0.29
C GLY A 37 -7.07 3.12 1.18
N SER A 38 -7.89 3.89 1.88
CA SER A 38 -7.76 4.14 3.33
C SER A 38 -9.05 3.83 4.11
N ASP A 39 -10.09 3.33 3.44
CA ASP A 39 -11.32 2.88 4.10
C ASP A 39 -11.23 1.38 4.41
N SER A 40 -11.06 1.06 5.70
CA SER A 40 -10.90 -0.34 6.16
C SER A 40 -12.14 -1.19 5.90
N ARG A 41 -13.31 -0.58 5.67
CA ARG A 41 -14.58 -1.29 5.42
C ARG A 41 -14.73 -1.77 3.99
N GLN A 42 -13.84 -1.38 3.08
CA GLN A 42 -13.93 -1.68 1.65
C GLN A 42 -12.65 -2.34 1.11
N VAL A 43 -11.73 -2.78 1.97
CA VAL A 43 -10.46 -3.40 1.56
C VAL A 43 -10.70 -4.61 0.67
N GLN A 44 -10.04 -4.63 -0.49
CA GLN A 44 -10.13 -5.71 -1.47
C GLN A 44 -8.81 -6.48 -1.57
N ALA A 45 -8.88 -7.70 -2.09
CA ALA A 45 -7.69 -8.50 -2.34
C ALA A 45 -6.77 -7.80 -3.36
N GLY A 46 -5.50 -7.60 -2.99
CA GLY A 46 -4.52 -6.90 -3.83
C GLY A 46 -4.61 -5.37 -3.75
N GLU A 47 -5.43 -4.81 -2.86
CA GLU A 47 -5.42 -3.39 -2.52
C GLU A 47 -4.32 -3.08 -1.49
N LEU A 48 -3.62 -1.97 -1.68
CA LEU A 48 -2.79 -1.38 -0.63
C LEU A 48 -3.66 -0.53 0.29
N PHE A 49 -3.93 -1.04 1.48
CA PHE A 49 -4.60 -0.29 2.53
C PHE A 49 -3.61 0.65 3.25
N VAL A 50 -3.99 1.91 3.39
CA VAL A 50 -3.23 2.94 4.10
C VAL A 50 -3.92 3.26 5.41
N ALA A 51 -3.36 2.77 6.52
CA ALA A 51 -3.79 3.11 7.86
C ALA A 51 -3.35 4.53 8.22
N LEU A 52 -4.28 5.48 8.13
CA LEU A 52 -4.04 6.87 8.52
C LEU A 52 -4.37 7.05 10.00
N SER A 53 -3.49 7.74 10.74
CA SER A 53 -3.75 8.21 12.11
C SER A 53 -3.91 9.73 12.11
N GLY A 54 -4.92 10.22 12.82
CA GLY A 54 -5.22 11.64 13.00
C GLY A 54 -5.60 11.95 14.44
N GLU A 55 -5.89 13.21 14.73
CA GLU A 55 -6.10 13.69 16.11
C GLU A 55 -7.23 12.96 16.88
N ARG A 56 -8.23 12.44 16.16
CA ARG A 56 -9.41 11.78 16.74
C ARG A 56 -9.70 10.41 16.10
N PHE A 57 -8.77 9.86 15.34
CA PHE A 57 -8.97 8.63 14.59
C PHE A 57 -7.66 7.86 14.43
N ASP A 58 -7.73 6.54 14.59
CA ASP A 58 -6.64 5.63 14.27
C ASP A 58 -7.21 4.46 13.46
N ALA A 59 -6.61 4.20 12.28
CA ALA A 59 -6.98 3.12 11.39
C ALA A 59 -6.12 1.84 11.57
N HIS A 60 -5.18 1.83 12.50
CA HIS A 60 -4.33 0.67 12.81
C HIS A 60 -5.02 -0.35 13.72
#